data_AF-A0A1G1NES5-F1
#
_entry.id   AF-A0A1G1NES5-F1
#
_cell.length_a   1.000
_cell.length_b   1.000
_cell.length_c   1.000
_cell.angle_alpha   90.00
_cell.angle_beta   90.00
_cell.angle_gamma   90.00
#
_symmetry.space_group_name_H-M   'P 1'
#
loop_
_entity.id
_entity.type
_entity.pdbx_description
1 polymer ?
#
loop_
_entity_poly.entity_id
_entity_poly.type
_entity_poly.pdbx_seq_one_letter_code
_entity_poly.pdbx_strand_id
1 'polypeptide(L)'
;MRQKNMKKIFLLFLILFLTAAVASPALAQHQLSINSSVPSTVGVYSSLQLVPRNPLPDNPCKVGTFFVKITENIMYYCQNGTVFQPLTSPWTESGNDVYLTGDQAARKVGIGTVDPEFKLTMDNDGGIIAKGTSGVGEILATNGPGTRLIWYPRKHAFRAGIVTASSPLGGTEWNDANIGLSSVAFGQNNIAKGSGSAVSGGSNNVADGTVWLLGVIPIYGYSTVAGGWGNTAGGPLAFVGGGSNNQIPVNTGLMAFIGGGGGFIVTDGNTATGDHAVVVGGSRNDSTGWMSTVGGGFDNDASGNNATATGGTGNKATGSASTVSGGLDNQATEHGNTVGGGQENRAMTSQQATVAGGLHNYATGTAAAIGGGLTNTASAQASTIAGGDHNEANGINSTVAGGLTNLADGVGAMIGGGSNNIASGNSSFVGGGDNNEAIGDFSFIPGGAENIAAGEYSMAAGRNMVLDSAADRTFVWGHSNSAIPAITNPDSFIIYSGDVLINPTGAAGQGNVGVGTSSPQANVDIRSSGETTLYIHSSDAGTAGRIILQDDGGSCWELKIVGGELKPTALSDCP
;
A
#
# COMPACT_ATOMS: atom_id res chain seq x y z
N MET A 1 -30.25 26.09 73.77
CA MET A 1 -30.66 26.70 75.06
C MET A 1 -29.92 26.00 76.19
N ARG A 2 -29.50 26.76 77.24
CA ARG A 2 -29.22 26.38 78.66
C ARG A 2 -28.45 25.07 78.99
N GLN A 3 -27.59 24.96 80.01
CA GLN A 3 -26.84 25.88 80.90
C GLN A 3 -25.77 24.98 81.58
N LYS A 4 -24.46 25.19 81.40
CA LYS A 4 -23.54 26.05 82.18
C LYS A 4 -23.36 25.65 83.66
N ASN A 5 -22.17 25.13 84.01
CA ASN A 5 -21.43 25.18 85.30
C ASN A 5 -20.15 24.30 85.16
N MET A 6 -19.00 24.75 84.62
CA MET A 6 -17.97 25.65 85.19
C MET A 6 -17.33 25.23 86.54
N LYS A 7 -16.07 24.75 86.48
CA LYS A 7 -14.83 25.24 87.17
C LYS A 7 -14.80 25.24 88.73
N LYS A 8 -13.70 24.91 89.47
CA LYS A 8 -12.29 24.51 89.18
C LYS A 8 -11.52 24.22 90.52
N ILE A 9 -10.34 23.55 90.43
CA ILE A 9 -9.07 23.77 91.22
C ILE A 9 -8.79 23.05 92.59
N PHE A 10 -7.48 22.79 92.82
CA PHE A 10 -6.68 22.28 93.99
C PHE A 10 -6.86 20.79 94.39
N LEU A 11 -5.90 19.85 94.28
CA LEU A 11 -4.41 19.77 94.30
C LEU A 11 -3.74 19.72 95.70
N LEU A 12 -3.42 18.51 96.18
CA LEU A 12 -2.18 18.08 96.88
C LEU A 12 -2.27 16.53 97.06
N PHE A 13 -1.47 15.60 96.51
CA PHE A 13 -0.02 15.32 96.39
C PHE A 13 0.63 14.44 97.50
N LEU A 14 1.33 13.37 97.04
CA LEU A 14 2.12 12.27 97.68
C LEU A 14 1.49 10.88 97.36
N ILE A 15 2.16 9.76 97.02
CA ILE A 15 3.56 9.38 96.65
C ILE A 15 3.41 8.37 95.45
N LEU A 16 3.98 8.57 94.24
CA LEU A 16 5.23 7.96 93.66
C LEU A 16 5.41 6.44 93.96
N PHE A 17 5.82 5.52 93.07
CA PHE A 17 6.23 5.44 91.63
C PHE A 17 5.65 4.09 91.05
N LEU A 18 5.42 3.85 89.74
CA LEU A 18 6.33 3.54 88.60
C LEU A 18 7.22 2.28 88.80
N THR A 19 7.36 1.30 87.88
CA THR A 19 7.17 1.24 86.40
C THR A 19 6.73 -0.13 85.82
N ALA A 20 6.21 -0.06 84.59
CA ALA A 20 5.82 -1.06 83.57
C ALA A 20 6.60 -2.39 83.34
N ALA A 21 5.87 -3.38 82.79
CA ALA A 21 6.29 -4.40 81.79
C ALA A 21 5.01 -4.84 81.02
N VAL A 22 4.77 -4.48 79.75
CA VAL A 22 5.31 -5.03 78.47
C VAL A 22 4.73 -6.42 78.10
N ALA A 23 4.30 -6.53 76.83
CA ALA A 23 3.47 -7.61 76.30
C ALA A 23 4.21 -8.89 75.89
N SER A 24 3.47 -10.00 75.84
CA SER A 24 3.87 -11.25 75.21
C SER A 24 3.93 -11.13 73.68
N PRO A 25 4.89 -11.82 73.04
CA PRO A 25 4.52 -12.75 71.98
C PRO A 25 5.05 -14.16 72.27
N ALA A 26 4.32 -15.18 71.81
CA ALA A 26 4.72 -16.58 71.98
C ALA A 26 5.92 -16.92 71.08
N LEU A 27 6.95 -17.53 71.66
CA LEU A 27 8.13 -18.02 70.95
C LEU A 27 7.78 -19.20 70.04
N ALA A 28 8.17 -19.13 68.77
CA ALA A 28 8.05 -20.22 67.81
C ALA A 28 8.99 -21.38 68.18
N GLN A 29 8.41 -22.56 68.47
CA GLN A 29 9.17 -23.78 68.71
C GLN A 29 9.84 -24.25 67.42
N HIS A 30 11.16 -24.12 67.33
CA HIS A 30 11.96 -24.75 66.29
C HIS A 30 12.16 -26.24 66.66
N GLN A 31 11.49 -27.15 65.95
CA GLN A 31 11.75 -28.59 66.05
C GLN A 31 12.88 -29.00 65.11
N LEU A 32 13.92 -29.64 65.66
CA LEU A 32 14.97 -30.33 64.91
C LEU A 32 14.65 -31.83 64.86
N SER A 33 14.21 -32.32 63.71
CA SER A 33 13.99 -33.75 63.48
C SER A 33 15.28 -34.44 63.01
N ILE A 34 15.70 -35.49 63.72
CA ILE A 34 16.84 -36.34 63.34
C ILE A 34 16.31 -37.76 63.08
N ASN A 35 16.24 -38.15 61.80
CA ASN A 35 15.85 -39.51 61.42
C ASN A 35 17.08 -40.44 61.44
N SER A 36 17.04 -41.46 62.31
CA SER A 36 18.00 -42.58 62.30
C SER A 36 17.45 -43.74 61.49
N SER A 37 18.17 -44.17 60.46
CA SER A 37 17.79 -45.28 59.57
C SER A 37 18.28 -46.67 60.02
N VAL A 38 18.71 -46.81 61.28
CA VAL A 38 19.13 -48.09 61.87
C VAL A 38 18.38 -48.33 63.20
N PRO A 39 17.79 -49.51 63.44
CA PRO A 39 17.03 -49.77 64.67
C PRO A 39 17.96 -49.91 65.88
N SER A 40 17.98 -48.88 66.71
CA SER A 40 18.59 -48.90 68.04
C SER A 40 17.78 -49.79 68.99
N THR A 41 18.45 -50.65 69.75
CA THR A 41 17.84 -51.49 70.81
C THR A 41 17.38 -50.71 72.05
N VAL A 42 17.51 -49.38 72.05
CA VAL A 42 17.22 -48.50 73.21
C VAL A 42 15.93 -47.68 73.03
N GLY A 43 15.17 -47.90 71.95
CA GLY A 43 13.80 -47.39 71.80
C GLY A 43 13.62 -46.20 70.84
N VAL A 44 12.36 -45.85 70.61
CA VAL A 44 11.94 -44.73 69.74
C VAL A 44 11.73 -43.48 70.59
N TYR A 45 12.44 -42.40 70.27
CA TYR A 45 12.36 -41.12 70.98
C TYR A 45 11.68 -40.08 70.08
N SER A 46 10.54 -39.53 70.53
CA SER A 46 9.80 -38.49 69.81
C SER A 46 10.29 -37.06 70.09
N SER A 47 11.17 -36.89 71.08
CA SER A 47 11.83 -35.62 71.38
C SER A 47 13.20 -35.84 72.04
N LEU A 48 14.18 -35.01 71.67
CA LEU A 48 15.49 -34.95 72.32
C LEU A 48 15.58 -33.64 73.11
N GLN A 49 15.49 -33.71 74.43
CA GLN A 49 15.60 -32.53 75.30
C GLN A 49 17.08 -32.29 75.66
N LEU A 50 17.74 -31.39 74.94
CA LEU A 50 19.12 -31.01 75.23
C LEU A 50 19.17 -30.13 76.49
N VAL A 51 19.77 -30.64 77.57
CA VAL A 51 19.95 -29.88 78.82
C VAL A 51 21.19 -28.98 78.70
N PRO A 52 21.06 -27.65 78.77
CA PRO A 52 22.21 -26.74 78.69
C PRO A 52 23.16 -26.92 79.88
N ARG A 53 24.47 -26.93 79.64
CA ARG A 53 25.51 -26.99 80.69
C ARG A 53 26.57 -25.92 80.48
N ASN A 54 27.18 -25.48 81.57
CA ASN A 54 28.26 -24.49 81.58
C ASN A 54 29.27 -24.82 82.70
N PRO A 55 30.57 -25.09 82.41
CA PRO A 55 31.15 -25.63 81.18
C PRO A 55 31.09 -27.17 81.13
N LEU A 56 31.54 -27.80 80.04
CA LEU A 56 31.65 -29.27 79.95
C LEU A 56 32.97 -29.80 80.56
N PRO A 57 33.01 -31.04 81.08
CA PRO A 57 34.14 -31.52 81.90
C PRO A 57 35.31 -32.14 81.10
N ASP A 58 35.04 -32.63 79.89
CA ASP A 58 35.94 -33.57 79.22
C ASP A 58 36.69 -32.92 78.04
N ASN A 59 38.00 -32.86 78.18
CA ASN A 59 38.96 -32.66 77.10
C ASN A 59 39.89 -33.90 77.11
N PRO A 60 39.89 -34.76 76.08
CA PRO A 60 39.33 -34.54 74.74
C PRO A 60 37.81 -34.73 74.65
N CYS A 61 37.15 -34.00 73.73
CA CYS A 61 35.71 -34.17 73.49
C CYS A 61 35.38 -35.53 72.86
N LYS A 62 34.15 -36.03 73.07
CA LYS A 62 33.69 -37.31 72.47
C LYS A 62 33.06 -37.09 71.10
N VAL A 63 33.60 -37.74 70.06
CA VAL A 63 33.10 -37.67 68.67
C VAL A 63 31.58 -37.92 68.61
N GLY A 64 30.87 -37.09 67.85
CA GLY A 64 29.42 -37.19 67.64
C GLY A 64 28.57 -36.64 68.79
N THR A 65 29.16 -36.03 69.82
CA THR A 65 28.40 -35.31 70.85
C THR A 65 28.16 -33.85 70.47
N PHE A 66 27.00 -33.34 70.92
CA PHE A 66 26.56 -31.96 70.75
C PHE A 66 26.23 -31.35 72.11
N PHE A 67 26.45 -30.04 72.28
CA PHE A 67 25.94 -29.29 73.45
C PHE A 67 25.61 -27.84 73.08
N VAL A 68 24.80 -27.16 73.88
CA VAL A 68 24.54 -25.72 73.74
C VAL A 68 25.28 -24.96 74.83
N LYS A 69 26.15 -24.02 74.43
CA LYS A 69 26.94 -23.21 75.36
C LYS A 69 26.11 -22.01 75.83
N ILE A 70 25.65 -22.06 77.08
CA ILE A 70 24.64 -21.13 77.62
C ILE A 70 25.05 -19.66 77.51
N THR A 71 26.34 -19.35 77.63
CA THR A 71 26.87 -17.96 77.58
C THR A 71 26.82 -17.34 76.19
N GLU A 72 26.74 -18.15 75.13
CA GLU A 72 26.80 -17.72 73.73
C GLU A 72 25.54 -18.10 72.95
N ASN A 73 24.67 -18.94 73.51
CA ASN A 73 23.50 -19.53 72.86
C ASN A 73 23.79 -20.25 71.53
N ILE A 74 25.04 -20.67 71.34
CA ILE A 74 25.51 -21.40 70.16
C ILE A 74 25.56 -22.91 70.49
N MET A 75 25.08 -23.74 69.55
CA MET A 75 25.29 -25.18 69.60
C MET A 75 26.72 -25.50 69.14
N TYR A 76 27.36 -26.45 69.79
CA TYR A 76 28.70 -26.92 69.49
C TYR A 76 28.67 -28.43 69.20
N TYR A 77 29.55 -28.91 68.32
CA TYR A 77 29.68 -30.33 67.97
C TYR A 77 31.15 -30.80 68.04
N CYS A 78 31.38 -32.06 68.40
CA CYS A 78 32.72 -32.66 68.44
C CYS A 78 32.92 -33.58 67.23
N GLN A 79 33.74 -33.16 66.26
CA GLN A 79 34.01 -33.93 65.04
C GLN A 79 35.19 -34.91 65.19
N ASN A 80 36.34 -34.42 65.69
CA ASN A 80 37.63 -35.12 65.62
C ASN A 80 38.17 -35.51 67.01
N GLY A 81 37.29 -35.66 67.99
CA GLY A 81 37.65 -36.21 69.31
C GLY A 81 38.63 -35.37 70.12
N THR A 82 38.71 -34.06 69.84
CA THR A 82 39.70 -33.13 70.40
C THR A 82 39.00 -31.93 71.03
N VAL A 83 38.54 -30.98 70.21
CA VAL A 83 37.79 -29.80 70.65
C VAL A 83 36.39 -29.74 70.03
N PHE A 84 35.44 -29.23 70.81
CA PHE A 84 34.12 -28.86 70.31
C PHE A 84 34.21 -27.61 69.42
N GLN A 85 33.61 -27.67 68.23
CA GLN A 85 33.53 -26.53 67.30
C GLN A 85 32.12 -25.93 67.30
N PRO A 86 31.96 -24.60 67.18
CA PRO A 86 30.66 -23.96 67.13
C PRO A 86 29.96 -24.29 65.81
N LEU A 87 28.67 -24.56 65.90
CA LEU A 87 27.76 -24.73 64.75
C LEU A 87 27.31 -23.34 64.28
N THR A 88 28.24 -22.51 63.83
CA THR A 88 27.91 -21.23 63.19
C THR A 88 27.24 -21.52 61.85
N SER A 89 25.97 -21.13 61.72
CA SER A 89 25.32 -21.01 60.41
C SER A 89 26.22 -20.19 59.48
N PRO A 90 26.36 -20.55 58.19
CA PRO A 90 27.05 -19.71 57.22
C PRO A 90 26.33 -18.37 57.00
N TRP A 91 25.11 -18.22 57.53
CA TRP A 91 24.28 -17.01 57.49
C TRP A 91 24.08 -16.42 58.90
N THR A 92 24.23 -15.10 59.02
CA THR A 92 23.82 -14.30 60.20
C THR A 92 22.73 -13.33 59.80
N GLU A 93 21.69 -13.26 60.62
CA GLU A 93 20.56 -12.34 60.48
C GLU A 93 20.78 -11.10 61.36
N SER A 94 20.52 -9.91 60.85
CA SER A 94 20.65 -8.64 61.57
C SER A 94 19.51 -7.71 61.14
N GLY A 95 18.51 -7.55 62.02
CA GLY A 95 17.27 -6.86 61.67
C GLY A 95 16.42 -7.73 60.74
N ASN A 96 16.12 -7.22 59.55
CA ASN A 96 15.40 -7.97 58.51
C ASN A 96 16.33 -8.50 57.41
N ASP A 97 17.64 -8.35 57.57
CA ASP A 97 18.65 -8.68 56.55
C ASP A 97 19.46 -9.92 56.93
N VAL A 98 19.75 -10.78 55.95
CA VAL A 98 20.51 -12.03 56.10
C VAL A 98 21.83 -11.95 55.31
N TYR A 99 22.95 -12.14 55.99
CA TYR A 99 24.31 -12.01 55.45
C TYR A 99 25.09 -13.32 55.54
N LEU A 100 25.99 -13.59 54.59
CA LEU A 100 27.02 -14.62 54.77
C LEU A 100 28.06 -14.18 55.82
N THR A 101 28.43 -15.07 56.74
CA THR A 101 29.52 -14.83 57.69
C THR A 101 30.88 -15.02 57.03
N GLY A 102 31.72 -14.00 57.06
CA GLY A 102 33.12 -14.06 56.59
C GLY A 102 33.33 -13.51 55.19
N ASP A 103 34.02 -12.37 55.16
CA ASP A 103 34.52 -11.61 54.01
C ASP A 103 33.47 -10.81 53.19
N GLN A 104 33.41 -9.51 53.49
CA GLN A 104 32.41 -8.52 53.07
C GLN A 104 32.72 -7.82 51.73
N ALA A 105 33.43 -8.49 50.81
CA ALA A 105 33.89 -7.85 49.56
C ALA A 105 33.56 -8.58 48.24
N ALA A 106 33.26 -9.88 48.23
CA ALA A 106 33.31 -10.66 46.97
C ALA A 106 32.15 -11.64 46.69
N ARG A 107 31.19 -11.86 47.61
CA ARG A 107 30.18 -12.92 47.48
C ARG A 107 28.78 -12.39 47.15
N LYS A 108 28.40 -12.54 45.87
CA LYS A 108 27.05 -12.22 45.37
C LYS A 108 26.05 -13.29 45.79
N VAL A 109 24.82 -12.86 46.06
CA VAL A 109 23.70 -13.71 46.51
C VAL A 109 23.38 -14.84 45.52
N GLY A 110 23.24 -16.05 46.06
CA GLY A 110 22.31 -17.07 45.58
C GLY A 110 21.48 -17.52 46.77
N ILE A 111 20.15 -17.47 46.66
CA ILE A 111 19.25 -17.90 47.75
C ILE A 111 18.89 -19.38 47.54
N GLY A 112 19.13 -20.21 48.55
CA GLY A 112 18.35 -21.45 48.75
C GLY A 112 19.03 -22.82 48.53
N THR A 113 20.30 -22.92 48.13
CA THR A 113 20.94 -24.25 47.92
C THR A 113 22.47 -24.21 47.97
N VAL A 114 23.09 -25.33 48.33
CA VAL A 114 24.55 -25.56 48.24
C VAL A 114 25.00 -25.98 46.83
N ASP A 115 24.08 -26.54 46.02
CA ASP A 115 24.26 -26.89 44.61
C ASP A 115 23.08 -26.33 43.79
N PRO A 116 23.20 -25.12 43.21
CA PRO A 116 22.15 -24.52 42.37
C PRO A 116 22.22 -24.98 40.91
N GLU A 117 21.17 -25.65 40.44
CA GLU A 117 21.00 -25.95 39.00
C GLU A 117 20.64 -24.66 38.21
N PHE A 118 19.75 -23.81 38.74
CA PHE A 118 19.45 -22.47 38.22
C PHE A 118 19.20 -21.46 39.37
N LYS A 119 19.12 -20.16 39.05
CA LYS A 119 19.06 -19.06 40.06
C LYS A 119 17.69 -18.37 40.10
N LEU A 120 17.12 -18.30 41.31
CA LEU A 120 15.89 -17.60 41.77
C LEU A 120 14.58 -18.41 41.76
N THR A 121 14.03 -18.65 42.96
CA THR A 121 12.73 -19.30 43.22
C THR A 121 11.96 -18.48 44.25
N MET A 122 10.64 -18.35 44.13
CA MET A 122 9.78 -17.65 45.10
C MET A 122 8.45 -18.38 45.32
N ASP A 123 8.08 -18.49 46.60
CA ASP A 123 6.93 -19.18 47.19
C ASP A 123 6.68 -18.58 48.60
N ASN A 124 5.47 -18.51 49.16
CA ASN A 124 4.15 -18.70 48.56
C ASN A 124 3.44 -17.33 48.40
N ASP A 125 2.59 -17.17 47.38
CA ASP A 125 1.79 -15.98 47.01
C ASP A 125 2.55 -14.62 46.89
N GLY A 126 3.85 -14.56 47.19
CA GLY A 126 4.68 -13.36 47.14
C GLY A 126 5.30 -13.09 45.77
N GLY A 127 5.11 -11.87 45.24
CA GLY A 127 5.73 -11.42 43.98
C GLY A 127 7.06 -10.68 44.15
N ILE A 128 7.86 -10.59 43.07
CA ILE A 128 9.08 -9.77 43.02
C ILE A 128 8.70 -8.29 42.87
N ILE A 129 9.19 -7.42 43.76
CA ILE A 129 9.16 -5.97 43.57
C ILE A 129 10.60 -5.42 43.51
N ALA A 130 11.11 -5.22 42.30
CA ALA A 130 12.44 -4.64 42.07
C ALA A 130 12.36 -3.11 41.91
N LYS A 131 12.51 -2.36 43.01
CA LYS A 131 12.44 -0.89 42.99
C LYS A 131 13.77 -0.26 42.54
N GLY A 132 13.70 0.98 42.05
CA GLY A 132 14.85 1.86 41.83
C GLY A 132 14.39 3.24 41.36
N THR A 133 15.34 4.14 41.12
CA THR A 133 15.07 5.55 40.85
C THR A 133 15.51 5.93 39.44
N SER A 134 14.65 6.64 38.70
CA SER A 134 14.94 7.14 37.36
C SER A 134 16.22 7.99 37.33
N GLY A 135 17.08 7.78 36.33
CA GLY A 135 18.34 8.51 36.15
C GLY A 135 19.45 8.20 37.17
N VAL A 136 19.19 7.34 38.18
CA VAL A 136 20.13 7.00 39.26
C VAL A 136 20.65 5.56 39.09
N GLY A 137 21.89 5.33 39.53
CA GLY A 137 22.55 4.03 39.48
C GLY A 137 23.60 3.94 38.37
N GLU A 138 24.35 2.84 38.38
CA GLU A 138 25.44 2.57 37.44
C GLU A 138 25.00 2.55 35.98
N ILE A 139 25.93 2.92 35.08
CA ILE A 139 25.74 2.83 33.64
C ILE A 139 25.96 1.38 33.21
N LEU A 140 24.96 0.80 32.54
CA LEU A 140 25.07 -0.57 32.01
C LEU A 140 26.04 -0.62 30.82
N ALA A 141 27.21 -1.22 31.04
CA ALA A 141 28.29 -1.37 30.05
C ALA A 141 28.75 -2.85 29.91
N THR A 142 27.83 -3.80 30.08
CA THR A 142 28.11 -5.23 29.98
C THR A 142 28.36 -5.64 28.51
N ASN A 143 29.63 -5.76 28.14
CA ASN A 143 30.05 -6.13 26.79
C ASN A 143 30.09 -7.65 26.57
N GLY A 144 30.00 -8.07 25.32
CA GLY A 144 30.27 -9.44 24.86
C GLY A 144 29.06 -10.39 24.86
N PRO A 145 29.18 -11.56 24.22
CA PRO A 145 28.09 -12.50 24.08
C PRO A 145 27.64 -13.12 25.41
N GLY A 146 26.35 -13.47 25.51
CA GLY A 146 25.79 -14.21 26.64
C GLY A 146 24.27 -14.03 26.78
N THR A 147 23.63 -15.00 27.42
CA THR A 147 22.22 -14.92 27.86
C THR A 147 22.11 -13.94 29.02
N ARG A 148 21.13 -13.03 28.99
CA ARG A 148 20.93 -12.01 30.03
C ARG A 148 19.44 -11.82 30.34
N LEU A 149 19.14 -11.57 31.61
CA LEU A 149 17.87 -11.04 32.10
C LEU A 149 18.20 -9.77 32.89
N ILE A 150 17.64 -8.63 32.50
CA ILE A 150 18.04 -7.32 33.00
C ILE A 150 16.80 -6.48 33.30
N TRP A 151 16.59 -6.16 34.58
CA TRP A 151 15.83 -4.99 34.99
C TRP A 151 16.81 -3.82 35.17
N TYR A 152 16.60 -2.74 34.42
CA TYR A 152 17.45 -1.55 34.44
C TYR A 152 16.69 -0.35 35.00
N PRO A 153 16.61 -0.20 36.33
CA PRO A 153 15.76 0.81 36.97
C PRO A 153 16.12 2.24 36.59
N ARG A 154 17.40 2.53 36.31
CA ARG A 154 17.90 3.84 35.84
C ARG A 154 17.11 4.37 34.64
N LYS A 155 16.62 3.48 33.77
CA LYS A 155 15.77 3.81 32.62
C LYS A 155 14.42 3.12 32.64
N HIS A 156 14.02 2.48 33.75
CA HIS A 156 12.80 1.64 33.85
C HIS A 156 12.67 0.59 32.72
N ALA A 157 13.81 0.12 32.21
CA ALA A 157 13.88 -0.70 31.01
C ALA A 157 14.06 -2.18 31.35
N PHE A 158 13.56 -3.07 30.49
CA PHE A 158 13.62 -4.52 30.69
C PHE A 158 14.18 -5.24 29.47
N ARG A 159 15.09 -6.21 29.68
CA ARG A 159 15.71 -7.03 28.64
C ARG A 159 15.72 -8.51 29.02
N ALA A 160 15.42 -9.40 28.09
CA ALA A 160 15.52 -10.85 28.30
C ALA A 160 15.86 -11.59 27.00
N GLY A 161 16.85 -12.48 27.03
CA GLY A 161 17.27 -13.26 25.86
C GLY A 161 18.79 -13.33 25.74
N ILE A 162 19.32 -13.21 24.52
CA ILE A 162 20.74 -13.46 24.22
C ILE A 162 21.38 -12.35 23.40
N VAL A 163 22.63 -12.05 23.74
CA VAL A 163 23.55 -11.23 22.94
C VAL A 163 24.58 -12.16 22.30
N THR A 164 24.84 -12.04 21.00
CA THR A 164 25.78 -12.89 20.25
C THR A 164 26.89 -12.09 19.58
N ALA A 165 28.06 -12.72 19.40
CA ALA A 165 29.20 -12.11 18.70
C ALA A 165 28.95 -11.90 17.19
N SER A 166 27.89 -12.50 16.64
CA SER A 166 27.43 -12.29 15.26
C SER A 166 26.58 -11.03 15.07
N SER A 167 26.35 -10.24 16.13
CA SER A 167 25.73 -8.93 16.03
C SER A 167 26.66 -7.90 15.37
N PRO A 168 26.15 -6.99 14.52
CA PRO A 168 26.93 -5.86 13.98
C PRO A 168 27.54 -4.95 15.06
N LEU A 169 26.98 -4.92 16.27
CA LEU A 169 27.50 -4.12 17.40
C LEU A 169 28.41 -4.91 18.36
N GLY A 170 28.84 -6.12 17.99
CA GLY A 170 29.89 -6.87 18.70
C GLY A 170 29.56 -7.27 20.14
N GLY A 171 28.27 -7.28 20.53
CA GLY A 171 27.83 -7.64 21.88
C GLY A 171 27.57 -6.44 22.81
N THR A 172 27.20 -5.29 22.25
CA THR A 172 26.93 -4.02 22.99
C THR A 172 25.48 -3.54 22.87
N GLU A 173 24.58 -4.38 22.36
CA GLU A 173 23.19 -4.09 21.99
C GLU A 173 22.35 -3.69 23.22
N TRP A 174 22.70 -4.18 24.40
CA TRP A 174 22.05 -3.86 25.68
C TRP A 174 22.96 -3.04 26.62
N ASN A 175 23.88 -2.25 26.06
CA ASN A 175 24.53 -1.17 26.81
C ASN A 175 23.63 0.08 26.88
N ASP A 176 23.90 0.98 27.83
CA ASP A 176 23.06 2.15 28.13
C ASP A 176 22.67 2.97 26.88
N ALA A 177 23.61 3.20 25.95
CA ALA A 177 23.39 3.95 24.72
C ALA A 177 22.33 3.33 23.78
N ASN A 178 22.10 2.02 23.90
CA ASN A 178 21.14 1.24 23.12
C ASN A 178 19.85 0.90 23.92
N ILE A 179 19.67 1.54 25.08
CA ILE A 179 18.49 1.38 25.94
C ILE A 179 17.77 2.72 26.10
N GLY A 180 16.54 2.78 25.62
CA GLY A 180 15.65 3.94 25.80
C GLY A 180 14.99 3.96 27.18
N LEU A 181 14.49 5.13 27.58
CA LEU A 181 13.65 5.28 28.78
C LEU A 181 12.37 4.46 28.62
N SER A 182 11.98 3.72 29.66
CA SER A 182 10.80 2.84 29.71
C SER A 182 10.69 1.83 28.55
N SER A 183 11.82 1.41 27.96
CA SER A 183 11.85 0.53 26.78
C SER A 183 11.98 -0.95 27.10
N VAL A 184 11.48 -1.83 26.23
CA VAL A 184 11.53 -3.30 26.39
C VAL A 184 12.16 -3.93 25.15
N ALA A 185 13.07 -4.91 25.32
CA ALA A 185 13.52 -5.74 24.21
C ALA A 185 13.72 -7.20 24.64
N PHE A 186 13.12 -8.13 23.91
CA PHE A 186 13.26 -9.57 24.11
C PHE A 186 13.86 -10.25 22.88
N GLY A 187 14.53 -11.40 23.06
CA GLY A 187 15.08 -12.20 21.96
C GLY A 187 16.59 -12.03 21.77
N GLN A 188 17.06 -12.07 20.52
CA GLN A 188 18.48 -12.06 20.18
C GLN A 188 18.94 -10.73 19.58
N ASN A 189 19.97 -10.09 20.15
CA ASN A 189 20.60 -8.87 19.59
C ASN A 189 19.64 -7.69 19.33
N ASN A 190 18.44 -7.69 19.91
CA ASN A 190 17.41 -6.70 19.62
C ASN A 190 17.67 -5.39 20.39
N ILE A 191 17.49 -4.26 19.72
CA ILE A 191 17.75 -2.93 20.25
C ILE A 191 16.43 -2.20 20.42
N ALA A 192 16.14 -1.69 21.62
CA ALA A 192 15.02 -0.80 21.90
C ALA A 192 15.58 0.47 22.55
N LYS A 193 16.06 1.40 21.72
CA LYS A 193 16.77 2.61 22.18
C LYS A 193 15.88 3.86 22.24
N GLY A 194 14.69 3.81 21.63
CA GLY A 194 13.67 4.85 21.73
C GLY A 194 12.99 4.93 23.09
N SER A 195 12.54 6.14 23.45
CA SER A 195 11.75 6.35 24.67
C SER A 195 10.40 5.65 24.55
N GLY A 196 10.16 4.64 25.39
CA GLY A 196 8.98 3.78 25.36
C GLY A 196 8.93 2.85 24.15
N SER A 197 10.06 2.64 23.45
CA SER A 197 10.14 1.69 22.34
C SER A 197 10.09 0.23 22.81
N ALA A 198 9.57 -0.65 21.95
CA ALA A 198 9.36 -2.06 22.27
C ALA A 198 9.84 -2.98 21.14
N VAL A 199 10.61 -4.02 21.49
CA VAL A 199 10.86 -5.18 20.65
C VAL A 199 10.39 -6.45 21.37
N SER A 200 9.31 -7.07 20.91
CA SER A 200 8.67 -8.17 21.64
C SER A 200 9.35 -9.54 21.44
N GLY A 201 10.27 -9.67 20.48
CA GLY A 201 10.98 -10.93 20.22
C GLY A 201 11.81 -10.91 18.93
N GLY A 202 12.17 -12.10 18.44
CA GLY A 202 12.92 -12.25 17.19
C GLY A 202 14.42 -11.97 17.33
N SER A 203 15.09 -11.61 16.23
CA SER A 203 16.54 -11.38 16.19
C SER A 203 16.96 -10.16 15.37
N ASN A 204 17.98 -9.43 15.82
CA ASN A 204 18.61 -8.29 15.11
C ASN A 204 17.64 -7.13 14.74
N ASN A 205 16.52 -6.98 15.45
CA ASN A 205 15.55 -5.91 15.22
C ASN A 205 15.91 -4.63 15.99
N VAL A 206 15.52 -3.47 15.47
CA VAL A 206 15.81 -2.14 16.04
C VAL A 206 14.54 -1.30 16.16
N ALA A 207 14.11 -1.01 17.38
CA ALA A 207 13.13 0.01 17.70
C ALA A 207 13.84 1.28 18.21
N ASP A 208 13.96 2.27 17.33
CA ASP A 208 14.68 3.52 17.58
C ASP A 208 13.71 4.68 17.84
N GLY A 209 12.87 5.04 16.88
CA GLY A 209 11.93 6.14 17.02
C GLY A 209 12.54 7.52 17.30
N THR A 210 13.84 7.75 17.08
CA THR A 210 14.55 8.97 17.51
C THR A 210 13.78 10.28 17.22
N VAL A 211 13.80 11.16 18.23
CA VAL A 211 13.00 12.38 18.33
C VAL A 211 13.32 13.38 17.22
N TRP A 212 12.28 13.86 16.54
CA TRP A 212 12.37 15.05 15.69
C TRP A 212 12.21 16.33 16.50
N LEU A 213 13.17 17.25 16.36
CA LEU A 213 13.12 18.60 16.91
C LEU A 213 12.43 19.56 15.91
N LEU A 214 11.12 19.40 15.73
CA LEU A 214 10.30 20.35 14.97
C LEU A 214 9.67 21.39 15.91
N GLY A 215 10.35 22.53 16.03
CA GLY A 215 9.78 23.80 16.49
C GLY A 215 9.56 23.94 18.00
N VAL A 216 8.68 23.14 18.62
CA VAL A 216 8.26 23.38 20.02
C VAL A 216 7.79 22.15 20.81
N ILE A 217 7.54 21.00 20.19
CA ILE A 217 6.99 19.81 20.89
C ILE A 217 7.90 18.59 20.63
N PRO A 218 8.54 18.01 21.65
CA PRO A 218 9.28 16.77 21.48
C PRO A 218 8.30 15.60 21.30
N ILE A 219 8.20 15.06 20.09
CA ILE A 219 7.53 13.77 19.86
C ILE A 219 8.45 12.70 20.46
N TYR A 220 8.03 12.09 21.57
CA TYR A 220 8.78 11.02 22.21
C TYR A 220 8.95 9.83 21.28
N GLY A 221 10.14 9.22 21.31
CA GLY A 221 10.54 8.17 20.38
C GLY A 221 9.95 6.79 20.66
N TYR A 222 8.63 6.72 20.75
CA TYR A 222 7.90 5.45 20.76
C TYR A 222 8.02 4.80 19.39
N SER A 223 8.52 3.57 19.31
CA SER A 223 8.37 2.74 18.11
C SER A 223 8.32 1.27 18.51
N THR A 224 7.69 0.45 17.68
CA THR A 224 7.41 -0.96 18.02
C THR A 224 7.87 -1.88 16.90
N VAL A 225 8.61 -2.93 17.25
CA VAL A 225 8.81 -4.11 16.41
C VAL A 225 8.23 -5.32 17.13
N ALA A 226 7.18 -5.94 16.57
CA ALA A 226 6.53 -7.07 17.23
C ALA A 226 7.37 -8.37 17.18
N GLY A 227 8.34 -8.49 16.28
CA GLY A 227 9.28 -9.61 16.22
C GLY A 227 10.02 -9.71 14.89
N GLY A 228 10.34 -10.93 14.47
CA GLY A 228 10.95 -11.20 13.17
C GLY A 228 12.48 -11.09 13.14
N TRP A 229 13.06 -10.89 11.96
CA TRP A 229 14.51 -10.83 11.74
C TRP A 229 14.95 -9.55 11.02
N GLY A 230 15.84 -8.75 11.62
CA GLY A 230 16.49 -7.62 10.93
C GLY A 230 15.57 -6.42 10.63
N ASN A 231 14.44 -6.28 11.32
CA ASN A 231 13.49 -5.20 11.07
C ASN A 231 13.85 -3.91 11.84
N THR A 232 13.61 -2.75 11.23
CA THR A 232 13.88 -1.42 11.81
C THR A 232 12.60 -0.59 11.90
N ALA A 233 12.22 -0.16 13.12
CA ALA A 233 11.22 0.87 13.39
C ALA A 233 11.92 2.16 13.83
N GLY A 234 12.43 2.92 12.85
CA GLY A 234 13.30 4.08 13.02
C GLY A 234 12.58 5.41 13.23
N GLY A 235 11.43 5.60 12.60
CA GLY A 235 10.61 6.81 12.72
C GLY A 235 9.88 6.93 14.05
N PRO A 236 9.57 8.14 14.55
CA PRO A 236 8.72 8.30 15.73
C PRO A 236 7.32 7.75 15.45
N LEU A 237 6.74 7.10 16.45
CA LEU A 237 5.44 6.42 16.37
C LEU A 237 5.39 5.30 15.30
N ALA A 238 6.53 4.88 14.76
CA ALA A 238 6.61 3.84 13.74
C ALA A 238 6.29 2.44 14.27
N PHE A 239 5.68 1.62 13.43
CA PHE A 239 5.32 0.24 13.75
C PHE A 239 5.81 -0.73 12.68
N VAL A 240 6.43 -1.84 13.11
CA VAL A 240 6.72 -3.00 12.27
C VAL A 240 6.14 -4.27 12.91
N GLY A 241 5.20 -4.92 12.25
CA GLY A 241 4.48 -6.10 12.76
C GLY A 241 5.28 -7.40 12.78
N GLY A 242 6.49 -7.42 12.20
CA GLY A 242 7.40 -8.56 12.21
C GLY A 242 7.98 -8.84 10.82
N GLY A 243 8.14 -10.12 10.48
CA GLY A 243 8.69 -10.53 9.18
C GLY A 243 10.21 -10.40 9.11
N SER A 244 10.77 -10.15 7.92
CA SER A 244 12.21 -10.02 7.70
C SER A 244 12.61 -8.74 6.96
N ASN A 245 13.68 -8.09 7.44
CA ASN A 245 14.36 -6.96 6.80
C ASN A 245 13.52 -5.69 6.56
N ASN A 246 12.33 -5.56 7.14
CA ASN A 246 11.47 -4.39 6.90
C ASN A 246 12.09 -3.12 7.49
N GLN A 247 12.15 -2.04 6.71
CA GLN A 247 12.84 -0.79 7.07
C GLN A 247 11.89 0.40 7.13
N ILE A 248 11.74 0.97 8.32
CA ILE A 248 11.40 2.37 8.53
C ILE A 248 12.70 3.02 9.02
N PRO A 249 13.48 3.72 8.18
CA PRO A 249 14.77 4.28 8.58
C PRO A 249 14.66 5.33 9.70
N VAL A 250 15.77 5.53 10.41
CA VAL A 250 15.89 6.56 11.44
C VAL A 250 15.75 7.96 10.83
N ASN A 251 15.08 8.89 11.50
CA ASN A 251 14.79 10.23 10.98
C ASN A 251 14.03 10.24 9.64
N THR A 252 13.15 9.25 9.42
CA THR A 252 12.14 9.22 8.35
C THR A 252 10.84 8.61 8.90
N GLY A 253 9.74 8.63 8.15
CA GLY A 253 8.54 7.84 8.45
C GLY A 253 7.88 8.12 9.80
N LEU A 254 7.56 9.39 10.10
CA LEU A 254 6.71 9.73 11.24
C LEU A 254 5.37 8.97 11.13
N MET A 255 5.01 8.18 12.14
CA MET A 255 3.80 7.34 12.15
C MET A 255 3.72 6.34 10.97
N ALA A 256 4.85 5.99 10.35
CA ALA A 256 4.87 4.99 9.28
C ALA A 256 4.58 3.57 9.82
N PHE A 257 3.96 2.75 8.99
CA PHE A 257 3.48 1.42 9.34
C PHE A 257 3.98 0.38 8.34
N ILE A 258 4.58 -0.70 8.83
CA ILE A 258 4.78 -1.93 8.05
C ILE A 258 4.12 -3.10 8.79
N GLY A 259 3.10 -3.72 8.19
CA GLY A 259 2.35 -4.81 8.82
C GLY A 259 3.17 -6.09 9.02
N GLY A 260 4.22 -6.29 8.21
CA GLY A 260 5.14 -7.41 8.27
C GLY A 260 5.62 -7.82 6.88
N GLY A 261 5.85 -9.11 6.66
CA GLY A 261 6.35 -9.64 5.39
C GLY A 261 7.85 -9.43 5.21
N GLY A 262 8.28 -9.18 3.97
CA GLY A 262 9.67 -9.16 3.53
C GLY A 262 10.13 -10.50 2.96
N GLY A 263 11.32 -10.53 2.39
CA GLY A 263 11.94 -11.74 1.83
C GLY A 263 13.13 -12.27 2.62
N PHE A 264 13.63 -13.43 2.16
CA PHE A 264 14.80 -14.11 2.73
C PHE A 264 16.11 -13.35 2.44
N ILE A 265 16.18 -12.63 1.31
CA ILE A 265 17.30 -11.78 0.96
C ILE A 265 17.13 -10.42 1.67
N VAL A 266 18.24 -9.83 2.13
CA VAL A 266 18.23 -8.54 2.86
C VAL A 266 17.60 -7.40 2.05
N THR A 267 17.70 -7.45 0.73
CA THR A 267 17.12 -6.47 -0.22
C THR A 267 15.62 -6.59 -0.42
N ASP A 268 14.99 -7.64 0.11
CA ASP A 268 13.58 -7.94 -0.14
C ASP A 268 12.68 -7.50 1.04
N GLY A 269 13.23 -6.73 1.99
CA GLY A 269 12.44 -6.06 3.02
C GLY A 269 11.53 -5.00 2.42
N ASN A 270 10.37 -4.74 3.04
CA ASN A 270 9.55 -3.60 2.65
C ASN A 270 10.12 -2.31 3.26
N THR A 271 9.97 -1.17 2.57
CA THR A 271 10.41 0.14 3.05
C THR A 271 9.22 1.08 3.25
N ALA A 272 9.20 1.83 4.35
CA ALA A 272 8.30 2.97 4.51
C ALA A 272 9.06 4.19 5.07
N THR A 273 9.33 5.18 4.22
CA THR A 273 10.07 6.41 4.60
C THR A 273 9.20 7.67 4.63
N GLY A 274 8.05 7.66 3.96
CA GLY A 274 7.13 8.79 3.96
C GLY A 274 6.42 8.91 5.30
N ASP A 275 6.17 10.14 5.76
CA ASP A 275 5.36 10.35 6.97
C ASP A 275 3.94 9.84 6.71
N HIS A 276 3.40 9.08 7.67
CA HIS A 276 2.16 8.30 7.57
C HIS A 276 2.13 7.27 6.43
N ALA A 277 3.27 6.88 5.85
CA ALA A 277 3.31 5.85 4.83
C ALA A 277 2.94 4.46 5.38
N VAL A 278 2.22 3.67 4.59
CA VAL A 278 1.69 2.37 4.99
C VAL A 278 2.12 1.29 4.01
N VAL A 279 2.82 0.26 4.49
CA VAL A 279 2.94 -1.02 3.78
C VAL A 279 2.20 -2.10 4.58
N VAL A 280 1.15 -2.68 4.03
CA VAL A 280 0.35 -3.70 4.76
C VAL A 280 1.14 -5.02 4.91
N GLY A 281 1.99 -5.36 3.94
CA GLY A 281 2.81 -6.57 3.96
C GLY A 281 3.44 -6.83 2.60
N GLY A 282 3.55 -8.10 2.19
CA GLY A 282 4.23 -8.46 0.95
C GLY A 282 5.74 -8.47 1.10
N SER A 283 6.49 -8.33 0.01
CA SER A 283 7.97 -8.34 -0.02
C SER A 283 8.49 -7.27 -0.98
N ARG A 284 9.60 -6.60 -0.63
CA ARG A 284 10.24 -5.55 -1.45
C ARG A 284 9.31 -4.41 -1.88
N ASN A 285 8.30 -4.04 -1.08
CA ASN A 285 7.41 -2.92 -1.39
C ASN A 285 7.91 -1.62 -0.75
N ASP A 286 7.87 -0.52 -1.50
CA ASP A 286 8.38 0.79 -1.08
C ASP A 286 7.24 1.82 -1.00
N SER A 287 6.95 2.35 0.19
CA SER A 287 5.97 3.43 0.41
C SER A 287 6.71 4.68 0.92
N THR A 288 7.12 5.56 -0.01
CA THR A 288 8.09 6.63 0.30
C THR A 288 7.52 8.04 0.21
N GLY A 289 6.33 8.22 -0.39
CA GLY A 289 5.62 9.50 -0.40
C GLY A 289 4.86 9.79 0.90
N TRP A 290 4.60 11.06 1.19
CA TRP A 290 3.76 11.48 2.32
C TRP A 290 2.35 10.90 2.20
N MET A 291 1.84 10.24 3.25
CA MET A 291 0.56 9.50 3.22
C MET A 291 0.41 8.50 2.06
N SER A 292 1.51 7.97 1.52
CA SER A 292 1.46 6.90 0.52
C SER A 292 1.02 5.56 1.11
N THR A 293 0.48 4.66 0.29
CA THR A 293 0.04 3.33 0.72
C THR A 293 0.40 2.26 -0.29
N VAL A 294 1.07 1.20 0.18
CA VAL A 294 1.19 -0.09 -0.50
C VAL A 294 0.38 -1.17 0.22
N GLY A 295 -0.60 -1.77 -0.47
CA GLY A 295 -1.50 -2.76 0.12
C GLY A 295 -0.91 -4.18 0.22
N GLY A 296 0.27 -4.43 -0.36
CA GLY A 296 0.98 -5.71 -0.30
C GLY A 296 1.68 -6.04 -1.62
N GLY A 297 1.84 -7.33 -1.92
CA GLY A 297 2.41 -7.79 -3.19
C GLY A 297 3.94 -7.89 -3.22
N PHE A 298 4.55 -7.79 -4.39
CA PHE A 298 6.01 -7.84 -4.60
C PHE A 298 6.52 -6.66 -5.45
N ASP A 299 7.58 -5.97 -5.01
CA ASP A 299 8.26 -4.93 -5.81
C ASP A 299 7.34 -3.75 -6.25
N ASN A 300 6.34 -3.39 -5.43
CA ASN A 300 5.45 -2.25 -5.71
C ASN A 300 5.97 -0.97 -5.04
N ASP A 301 5.89 0.16 -5.75
CA ASP A 301 6.40 1.48 -5.37
C ASP A 301 5.25 2.51 -5.29
N ALA A 302 5.05 3.10 -4.12
CA ALA A 302 4.18 4.24 -3.88
C ALA A 302 5.02 5.44 -3.35
N SER A 303 5.80 6.05 -4.25
CA SER A 303 6.68 7.18 -3.95
C SER A 303 6.03 8.56 -4.06
N GLY A 304 4.86 8.67 -4.70
CA GLY A 304 4.13 9.93 -4.76
C GLY A 304 3.41 10.29 -3.46
N ASN A 305 3.28 11.59 -3.15
CA ASN A 305 2.48 12.05 -2.00
C ASN A 305 1.00 11.69 -2.19
N ASN A 306 0.38 11.00 -1.23
CA ASN A 306 -0.95 10.38 -1.31
C ASN A 306 -1.08 9.31 -2.42
N ALA A 307 0.04 8.78 -2.93
CA ALA A 307 -0.02 7.73 -3.94
C ALA A 307 -0.41 6.37 -3.36
N THR A 308 -1.13 5.57 -4.13
CA THR A 308 -1.62 4.25 -3.70
C THR A 308 -1.25 3.17 -4.71
N ALA A 309 -0.55 2.13 -4.26
CA ALA A 309 -0.32 0.89 -5.00
C ALA A 309 -0.92 -0.28 -4.21
N THR A 310 -2.15 -0.71 -4.52
CA THR A 310 -2.90 -1.63 -3.62
C THR A 310 -2.32 -3.05 -3.55
N GLY A 311 -1.45 -3.46 -4.48
CA GLY A 311 -0.77 -4.74 -4.47
C GLY A 311 -0.34 -5.18 -5.87
N GLY A 312 -0.24 -6.50 -6.09
CA GLY A 312 0.25 -7.07 -7.35
C GLY A 312 1.77 -7.16 -7.38
N THR A 313 2.36 -7.06 -8.57
CA THR A 313 3.82 -7.13 -8.79
C THR A 313 4.32 -5.95 -9.61
N GLY A 314 5.41 -5.30 -9.21
CA GLY A 314 6.11 -4.31 -10.04
C GLY A 314 5.37 -2.98 -10.28
N ASN A 315 4.26 -2.73 -9.59
CA ASN A 315 3.39 -1.59 -9.86
C ASN A 315 3.94 -0.29 -9.26
N LYS A 316 3.86 0.82 -10.00
CA LYS A 316 4.50 2.11 -9.64
C LYS A 316 3.51 3.26 -9.63
N ALA A 317 3.15 3.74 -8.44
CA ALA A 317 2.37 4.95 -8.20
C ALA A 317 3.32 6.07 -7.71
N THR A 318 4.05 6.70 -8.64
CA THR A 318 5.10 7.68 -8.30
C THR A 318 4.60 9.13 -8.35
N GLY A 319 3.43 9.37 -8.95
CA GLY A 319 2.83 10.70 -9.04
C GLY A 319 2.05 11.09 -7.78
N SER A 320 1.99 12.38 -7.46
CA SER A 320 1.18 12.86 -6.33
C SER A 320 -0.31 12.55 -6.53
N ALA A 321 -0.96 11.91 -5.57
CA ALA A 321 -2.31 11.36 -5.65
C ALA A 321 -2.54 10.39 -6.84
N SER A 322 -1.47 9.76 -7.35
CA SER A 322 -1.60 8.71 -8.36
C SER A 322 -2.05 7.39 -7.74
N THR A 323 -2.74 6.56 -8.52
CA THR A 323 -3.28 5.27 -8.06
C THR A 323 -2.97 4.16 -9.05
N VAL A 324 -2.43 3.05 -8.56
CA VAL A 324 -2.38 1.77 -9.28
C VAL A 324 -3.11 0.72 -8.44
N SER A 325 -4.25 0.24 -8.96
CA SER A 325 -5.15 -0.66 -8.22
C SER A 325 -4.76 -2.14 -8.25
N GLY A 326 -3.56 -2.46 -8.77
CA GLY A 326 -2.96 -3.80 -8.76
C GLY A 326 -2.41 -4.20 -10.13
N GLY A 327 -2.25 -5.51 -10.33
CA GLY A 327 -1.78 -6.08 -11.61
C GLY A 327 -0.27 -6.34 -11.66
N LEU A 328 0.31 -6.29 -12.87
CA LEU A 328 1.73 -6.52 -13.14
C LEU A 328 2.35 -5.34 -13.90
N ASP A 329 3.43 -4.75 -13.37
CA ASP A 329 4.26 -3.73 -14.03
C ASP A 329 3.50 -2.47 -14.54
N ASN A 330 2.37 -2.13 -13.91
CA ASN A 330 1.57 -0.95 -14.26
C ASN A 330 2.17 0.33 -13.64
N GLN A 331 2.02 1.48 -14.30
CA GLN A 331 2.69 2.73 -13.92
C GLN A 331 1.75 3.95 -13.98
N ALA A 332 1.68 4.70 -12.89
CA ALA A 332 0.96 5.97 -12.77
C ALA A 332 1.92 7.05 -12.21
N THR A 333 2.56 7.83 -13.09
CA THR A 333 3.77 8.58 -12.71
C THR A 333 3.58 10.07 -12.40
N GLU A 334 2.48 10.66 -12.86
CA GLU A 334 2.20 12.10 -12.69
C GLU A 334 0.98 12.37 -11.80
N HIS A 335 0.73 13.65 -11.51
CA HIS A 335 -0.33 14.06 -10.59
C HIS A 335 -1.72 13.56 -10.99
N GLY A 336 -2.37 12.82 -10.08
CA GLY A 336 -3.73 12.30 -10.27
C GLY A 336 -3.86 11.17 -11.29
N ASN A 337 -2.77 10.62 -11.81
CA ASN A 337 -2.83 9.55 -12.80
C ASN A 337 -3.35 8.25 -12.18
N THR A 338 -4.18 7.53 -12.93
CA THR A 338 -4.83 6.31 -12.44
C THR A 338 -4.63 5.14 -13.40
N VAL A 339 -4.18 3.99 -12.87
CA VAL A 339 -4.25 2.71 -13.55
C VAL A 339 -5.11 1.73 -12.74
N GLY A 340 -6.22 1.28 -13.32
CA GLY A 340 -7.17 0.38 -12.64
C GLY A 340 -6.70 -1.07 -12.50
N GLY A 341 -5.62 -1.45 -13.18
CA GLY A 341 -4.98 -2.76 -13.07
C GLY A 341 -4.47 -3.27 -14.42
N GLY A 342 -4.49 -4.58 -14.62
CA GLY A 342 -4.03 -5.23 -15.84
C GLY A 342 -2.52 -5.50 -15.84
N GLN A 343 -1.88 -5.45 -17.01
CA GLN A 343 -0.43 -5.63 -17.14
C GLN A 343 0.19 -4.53 -18.03
N GLU A 344 1.36 -4.03 -17.65
CA GLU A 344 2.20 -3.08 -18.43
C GLU A 344 1.51 -1.75 -18.83
N ASN A 345 0.36 -1.43 -18.26
CA ASN A 345 -0.38 -0.21 -18.59
C ASN A 345 0.30 1.02 -17.96
N ARG A 346 0.36 2.13 -18.70
CA ARG A 346 1.03 3.37 -18.25
C ARG A 346 0.14 4.59 -18.43
N ALA A 347 -0.17 5.24 -17.31
CA ALA A 347 -0.67 6.61 -17.25
C ALA A 347 0.49 7.52 -16.82
N MET A 348 1.18 8.14 -17.79
CA MET A 348 2.48 8.82 -17.56
C MET A 348 2.57 10.16 -18.31
N THR A 349 3.69 10.88 -18.11
CA THR A 349 4.10 12.14 -18.76
C THR A 349 3.19 13.37 -18.62
N SER A 350 1.89 13.21 -18.42
CA SER A 350 0.91 14.27 -18.21
C SER A 350 -0.01 13.96 -17.03
N GLN A 351 -0.67 14.98 -16.50
CA GLN A 351 -1.54 14.88 -15.31
C GLN A 351 -2.94 14.36 -15.65
N GLN A 352 -3.60 13.76 -14.65
CA GLN A 352 -4.99 13.26 -14.69
C GLN A 352 -5.26 12.19 -15.76
N ALA A 353 -4.21 11.55 -16.30
CA ALA A 353 -4.35 10.48 -17.29
C ALA A 353 -4.90 9.20 -16.63
N THR A 354 -5.79 8.48 -17.32
CA THR A 354 -6.44 7.27 -16.80
C THR A 354 -6.34 6.09 -17.76
N VAL A 355 -5.91 4.94 -17.26
CA VAL A 355 -6.05 3.64 -17.94
C VAL A 355 -6.84 2.70 -17.04
N ALA A 356 -8.06 2.32 -17.41
CA ALA A 356 -8.91 1.49 -16.54
C ALA A 356 -8.41 0.04 -16.39
N GLY A 357 -7.63 -0.46 -17.35
CA GLY A 357 -7.00 -1.79 -17.29
C GLY A 357 -6.49 -2.25 -18.66
N GLY A 358 -6.45 -3.57 -18.88
CA GLY A 358 -6.00 -4.17 -20.15
C GLY A 358 -4.54 -4.61 -20.13
N LEU A 359 -3.92 -4.69 -21.31
CA LEU A 359 -2.50 -5.01 -21.49
C LEU A 359 -1.82 -3.92 -22.34
N HIS A 360 -0.71 -3.36 -21.83
CA HIS A 360 0.23 -2.54 -22.59
C HIS A 360 -0.37 -1.24 -23.16
N ASN A 361 -1.36 -0.63 -22.50
CA ASN A 361 -1.97 0.63 -22.96
C ASN A 361 -1.25 1.88 -22.41
N TYR A 362 -1.17 2.95 -23.20
CA TYR A 362 -0.42 4.19 -22.90
C TYR A 362 -1.31 5.44 -22.93
N ALA A 363 -1.68 5.97 -21.77
CA ALA A 363 -2.27 7.31 -21.66
C ALA A 363 -1.16 8.32 -21.29
N THR A 364 -0.73 9.12 -22.27
CA THR A 364 0.40 10.06 -22.13
C THR A 364 0.01 11.54 -22.20
N GLY A 365 -1.20 11.83 -22.70
CA GLY A 365 -1.77 13.19 -22.77
C GLY A 365 -2.48 13.64 -21.47
N THR A 366 -2.55 14.96 -21.26
CA THR A 366 -3.24 15.55 -20.09
C THR A 366 -4.73 15.21 -20.11
N ALA A 367 -5.25 14.61 -19.04
CA ALA A 367 -6.60 14.08 -18.95
C ALA A 367 -6.98 13.08 -20.07
N ALA A 368 -5.99 12.41 -20.69
CA ALA A 368 -6.25 11.34 -21.64
C ALA A 368 -6.83 10.10 -20.95
N ALA A 369 -7.71 9.37 -21.63
CA ALA A 369 -8.44 8.24 -21.06
C ALA A 369 -8.41 7.01 -21.96
N ILE A 370 -8.03 5.85 -21.39
CA ILE A 370 -8.14 4.54 -22.04
C ILE A 370 -9.02 3.61 -21.19
N GLY A 371 -10.14 3.15 -21.75
CA GLY A 371 -11.09 2.26 -21.07
C GLY A 371 -10.62 0.81 -20.92
N GLY A 372 -9.60 0.40 -21.68
CA GLY A 372 -8.95 -0.91 -21.57
C GLY A 372 -8.42 -1.38 -22.93
N GLY A 373 -8.34 -2.71 -23.11
CA GLY A 373 -7.91 -3.31 -24.37
C GLY A 373 -6.43 -3.69 -24.41
N LEU A 374 -5.89 -3.78 -25.62
CA LEU A 374 -4.50 -4.13 -25.93
C LEU A 374 -3.81 -2.97 -26.67
N THR A 375 -2.60 -2.60 -26.26
CA THR A 375 -1.65 -1.72 -27.00
C THR A 375 -2.22 -0.37 -27.50
N ASN A 376 -3.28 0.16 -26.89
CA ASN A 376 -3.87 1.44 -27.29
C ASN A 376 -3.03 2.62 -26.76
N THR A 377 -2.95 3.72 -27.51
CA THR A 377 -2.18 4.92 -27.15
C THR A 377 -3.01 6.21 -27.27
N ALA A 378 -3.27 6.88 -26.15
CA ALA A 378 -3.97 8.17 -26.08
C ALA A 378 -2.98 9.27 -25.66
N SER A 379 -2.45 10.00 -26.64
CA SER A 379 -1.24 10.82 -26.47
C SER A 379 -1.48 12.32 -26.32
N ALA A 380 -2.65 12.81 -26.74
CA ALA A 380 -2.99 14.23 -26.69
C ALA A 380 -3.94 14.60 -25.54
N GLN A 381 -4.03 15.90 -25.27
CA GLN A 381 -4.89 16.45 -24.24
C GLN A 381 -6.36 16.04 -24.47
N ALA A 382 -6.99 15.48 -23.44
CA ALA A 382 -8.37 14.99 -23.44
C ALA A 382 -8.69 13.98 -24.56
N SER A 383 -7.68 13.32 -25.13
CA SER A 383 -7.89 12.23 -26.09
C SER A 383 -8.44 10.98 -25.40
N THR A 384 -9.35 10.27 -26.06
CA THR A 384 -10.09 9.15 -25.47
C THR A 384 -10.07 7.91 -26.36
N ILE A 385 -9.73 6.76 -25.78
CA ILE A 385 -9.91 5.45 -26.41
C ILE A 385 -10.77 4.58 -25.50
N ALA A 386 -11.97 4.19 -25.91
CA ALA A 386 -12.85 3.41 -25.03
C ALA A 386 -12.37 1.95 -24.85
N GLY A 387 -11.60 1.41 -25.80
CA GLY A 387 -10.97 0.10 -25.75
C GLY A 387 -10.47 -0.35 -27.12
N GLY A 388 -10.33 -1.66 -27.32
CA GLY A 388 -9.90 -2.24 -28.60
C GLY A 388 -8.44 -2.68 -28.60
N ASP A 389 -7.84 -2.77 -29.79
CA ASP A 389 -6.48 -3.28 -30.03
C ASP A 389 -5.71 -2.31 -30.95
N HIS A 390 -4.50 -1.90 -30.57
CA HIS A 390 -3.63 -1.00 -31.35
C HIS A 390 -4.27 0.32 -31.84
N ASN A 391 -5.24 0.91 -31.13
CA ASN A 391 -5.80 2.20 -31.51
C ASN A 391 -4.95 3.38 -31.02
N GLU A 392 -4.93 4.48 -31.77
CA GLU A 392 -4.20 5.71 -31.46
C GLU A 392 -5.13 6.94 -31.47
N ALA A 393 -5.01 7.78 -30.44
CA ALA A 393 -5.74 9.03 -30.30
C ALA A 393 -4.74 10.16 -30.00
N ASN A 394 -4.28 10.79 -31.07
CA ASN A 394 -3.15 11.72 -31.11
C ASN A 394 -3.57 13.18 -31.32
N GLY A 395 -4.83 13.43 -31.68
CA GLY A 395 -5.40 14.77 -31.74
C GLY A 395 -5.94 15.27 -30.38
N ILE A 396 -5.84 16.57 -30.11
CA ILE A 396 -6.46 17.18 -28.91
C ILE A 396 -7.98 16.99 -28.98
N ASN A 397 -8.59 16.52 -27.89
CA ASN A 397 -10.00 16.08 -27.83
C ASN A 397 -10.39 14.98 -28.84
N SER A 398 -9.43 14.26 -29.45
CA SER A 398 -9.75 13.17 -30.38
C SER A 398 -10.34 11.95 -29.65
N THR A 399 -11.16 11.16 -30.35
CA THR A 399 -11.85 10.00 -29.76
C THR A 399 -11.82 8.79 -30.69
N VAL A 400 -11.39 7.64 -30.17
CA VAL A 400 -11.63 6.32 -30.79
C VAL A 400 -12.54 5.49 -29.88
N ALA A 401 -13.76 5.21 -30.34
CA ALA A 401 -14.74 4.45 -29.54
C ALA A 401 -14.42 2.94 -29.45
N GLY A 402 -13.45 2.45 -30.22
CA GLY A 402 -12.89 1.10 -30.12
C GLY A 402 -12.40 0.57 -31.46
N GLY A 403 -12.25 -0.75 -31.57
CA GLY A 403 -11.86 -1.41 -32.82
C GLY A 403 -10.40 -1.87 -32.85
N LEU A 404 -9.87 -2.04 -34.06
CA LEU A 404 -8.50 -2.46 -34.35
C LEU A 404 -7.78 -1.37 -35.16
N THR A 405 -6.54 -1.02 -34.80
CA THR A 405 -5.64 -0.20 -35.64
C THR A 405 -6.21 1.12 -36.16
N ASN A 406 -7.12 1.78 -35.42
CA ASN A 406 -7.68 3.07 -35.83
C ASN A 406 -6.83 4.25 -35.29
N LEU A 407 -6.66 5.31 -36.08
CA LEU A 407 -5.84 6.49 -35.76
C LEU A 407 -6.65 7.79 -35.86
N ALA A 408 -6.93 8.43 -34.73
CA ALA A 408 -7.55 9.76 -34.66
C ALA A 408 -6.50 10.84 -34.33
N ASP A 409 -5.96 11.48 -35.36
CA ASP A 409 -4.81 12.40 -35.29
C ASP A 409 -5.21 13.89 -35.31
N GLY A 410 -6.34 14.22 -35.97
CA GLY A 410 -6.82 15.60 -36.08
C GLY A 410 -7.42 16.15 -34.77
N VAL A 411 -7.38 17.47 -34.57
CA VAL A 411 -7.97 18.11 -33.37
C VAL A 411 -9.48 17.92 -33.39
N GLY A 412 -10.03 17.25 -32.38
CA GLY A 412 -11.44 16.88 -32.31
C GLY A 412 -11.87 15.78 -33.28
N ALA A 413 -10.92 15.08 -33.91
CA ALA A 413 -11.23 13.97 -34.81
C ALA A 413 -11.86 12.78 -34.07
N MET A 414 -12.82 12.11 -34.69
CA MET A 414 -13.56 11.01 -34.06
C MET A 414 -13.69 9.78 -34.96
N ILE A 415 -13.40 8.61 -34.38
CA ILE A 415 -13.61 7.30 -35.00
C ILE A 415 -14.58 6.48 -34.15
N GLY A 416 -15.72 6.10 -34.74
CA GLY A 416 -16.79 5.32 -34.08
C GLY A 416 -16.46 3.84 -33.87
N GLY A 417 -15.44 3.32 -34.55
CA GLY A 417 -14.93 1.95 -34.38
C GLY A 417 -14.38 1.39 -35.69
N GLY A 418 -14.36 0.06 -35.82
CA GLY A 418 -13.93 -0.62 -37.04
C GLY A 418 -12.45 -1.03 -37.04
N SER A 419 -11.88 -1.17 -38.24
CA SER A 419 -10.48 -1.59 -38.45
C SER A 419 -9.74 -0.60 -39.37
N ASN A 420 -8.49 -0.27 -39.06
CA ASN A 420 -7.62 0.51 -39.95
C ASN A 420 -8.18 1.89 -40.41
N ASN A 421 -9.07 2.53 -39.63
CA ASN A 421 -9.60 3.84 -40.03
C ASN A 421 -8.68 4.97 -39.55
N ILE A 422 -8.55 6.02 -40.36
CA ILE A 422 -7.73 7.21 -40.08
C ILE A 422 -8.64 8.45 -40.11
N ALA A 423 -8.52 9.30 -39.11
CA ALA A 423 -9.19 10.59 -39.02
C ALA A 423 -8.14 11.66 -38.66
N SER A 424 -7.53 12.26 -39.67
CA SER A 424 -6.38 13.19 -39.53
C SER A 424 -6.75 14.66 -39.76
N GLY A 425 -7.87 14.95 -40.42
CA GLY A 425 -8.39 16.32 -40.53
C GLY A 425 -8.94 16.82 -39.19
N ASN A 426 -8.84 18.12 -38.91
CA ASN A 426 -9.44 18.73 -37.72
C ASN A 426 -10.96 18.59 -37.77
N SER A 427 -11.56 18.16 -36.67
CA SER A 427 -13.00 17.85 -36.57
C SER A 427 -13.50 16.86 -37.63
N SER A 428 -12.62 16.02 -38.18
CA SER A 428 -12.99 14.94 -39.10
C SER A 428 -13.68 13.78 -38.37
N PHE A 429 -14.49 13.02 -39.10
CA PHE A 429 -15.26 11.91 -38.53
C PHE A 429 -15.23 10.67 -39.42
N VAL A 430 -14.96 9.50 -38.81
CA VAL A 430 -15.21 8.19 -39.42
C VAL A 430 -16.16 7.39 -38.53
N GLY A 431 -17.37 7.08 -39.01
CA GLY A 431 -18.36 6.32 -38.23
C GLY A 431 -17.94 4.89 -37.92
N GLY A 432 -17.09 4.32 -38.77
CA GLY A 432 -16.42 3.03 -38.61
C GLY A 432 -16.26 2.31 -39.94
N GLY A 433 -16.10 0.99 -39.92
CA GLY A 433 -15.85 0.19 -41.13
C GLY A 433 -14.39 -0.25 -41.24
N ASP A 434 -13.88 -0.43 -42.46
CA ASP A 434 -12.51 -0.90 -42.69
C ASP A 434 -11.73 -0.02 -43.69
N ASN A 435 -10.50 0.40 -43.34
CA ASN A 435 -9.63 1.18 -44.22
C ASN A 435 -10.29 2.47 -44.78
N ASN A 436 -10.89 3.32 -43.93
CA ASN A 436 -11.40 4.63 -44.35
C ASN A 436 -10.51 5.77 -43.83
N GLU A 437 -10.25 6.79 -44.65
CA GLU A 437 -9.35 7.90 -44.35
C GLU A 437 -10.05 9.27 -44.49
N ALA A 438 -10.40 9.91 -43.37
CA ALA A 438 -10.94 11.27 -43.31
C ALA A 438 -9.81 12.27 -43.06
N ILE A 439 -9.29 12.86 -44.14
CA ILE A 439 -8.03 13.64 -44.14
C ILE A 439 -8.30 15.15 -44.16
N GLY A 440 -9.36 15.60 -44.84
CA GLY A 440 -9.70 17.02 -44.91
C GLY A 440 -10.27 17.55 -43.59
N ASP A 441 -10.03 18.82 -43.28
CA ASP A 441 -10.69 19.47 -42.13
C ASP A 441 -12.21 19.44 -42.32
N PHE A 442 -12.94 19.11 -41.25
CA PHE A 442 -14.39 18.85 -41.24
C PHE A 442 -14.87 17.74 -42.20
N SER A 443 -13.98 16.88 -42.70
CA SER A 443 -14.38 15.76 -43.57
C SER A 443 -15.15 14.67 -42.82
N PHE A 444 -16.07 13.99 -43.52
CA PHE A 444 -17.01 13.04 -42.92
C PHE A 444 -17.14 11.74 -43.73
N ILE A 445 -16.85 10.62 -43.09
CA ILE A 445 -17.12 9.28 -43.61
C ILE A 445 -18.11 8.59 -42.66
N PRO A 446 -19.38 8.34 -43.04
CA PRO A 446 -20.34 7.67 -42.17
C PRO A 446 -19.97 6.20 -41.91
N GLY A 447 -19.12 5.65 -42.77
CA GLY A 447 -18.53 4.31 -42.70
C GLY A 447 -18.52 3.64 -44.06
N GLY A 448 -18.18 2.35 -44.06
CA GLY A 448 -18.01 1.56 -45.28
C GLY A 448 -16.60 0.98 -45.37
N ALA A 449 -16.03 0.89 -46.57
CA ALA A 449 -14.65 0.44 -46.71
C ALA A 449 -13.86 1.15 -47.82
N GLU A 450 -12.55 1.33 -47.64
CA GLU A 450 -11.65 1.87 -48.68
C GLU A 450 -12.08 3.27 -49.18
N ASN A 451 -12.69 4.11 -48.33
CA ASN A 451 -13.11 5.47 -48.70
C ASN A 451 -12.08 6.51 -48.21
N ILE A 452 -11.82 7.54 -49.01
CA ILE A 452 -10.91 8.64 -48.69
C ILE A 452 -11.66 9.96 -48.88
N ALA A 453 -11.63 10.83 -47.86
CA ALA A 453 -12.23 12.16 -47.87
C ALA A 453 -11.16 13.23 -47.56
N ALA A 454 -10.43 13.70 -48.57
CA ALA A 454 -9.29 14.59 -48.38
C ALA A 454 -9.56 16.09 -48.58
N GLY A 455 -10.66 16.48 -49.21
CA GLY A 455 -11.07 17.89 -49.33
C GLY A 455 -11.70 18.44 -48.04
N GLU A 456 -11.62 19.75 -47.81
CA GLU A 456 -12.25 20.43 -46.67
C GLU A 456 -13.78 20.32 -46.75
N TYR A 457 -14.48 20.04 -45.65
CA TYR A 457 -15.94 19.80 -45.62
C TYR A 457 -16.43 18.70 -46.58
N SER A 458 -15.56 17.78 -47.01
CA SER A 458 -15.91 16.73 -47.96
C SER A 458 -16.55 15.51 -47.28
N MET A 459 -17.38 14.77 -48.02
CA MET A 459 -18.06 13.57 -47.52
C MET A 459 -17.93 12.41 -48.50
N ALA A 460 -17.34 11.30 -48.06
CA ALA A 460 -17.24 10.07 -48.84
C ALA A 460 -17.95 8.91 -48.13
N ALA A 461 -18.81 8.17 -48.85
CA ALA A 461 -19.60 7.08 -48.27
C ALA A 461 -19.66 5.85 -49.19
N GLY A 462 -19.66 4.65 -48.59
CA GLY A 462 -19.87 3.38 -49.31
C GLY A 462 -18.60 2.56 -49.47
N ARG A 463 -18.13 2.29 -50.70
CA ARG A 463 -16.86 1.59 -50.91
C ARG A 463 -16.03 2.11 -52.08
N ASN A 464 -14.72 2.26 -51.87
CA ASN A 464 -13.74 2.74 -52.87
C ASN A 464 -14.03 4.17 -53.35
N MET A 465 -14.66 5.02 -52.54
CA MET A 465 -14.92 6.41 -52.90
C MET A 465 -13.75 7.31 -52.48
N VAL A 466 -13.07 7.93 -53.44
CA VAL A 466 -11.86 8.74 -53.22
C VAL A 466 -12.11 10.19 -53.63
N LEU A 467 -12.20 11.08 -52.65
CA LEU A 467 -12.14 12.54 -52.82
C LEU A 467 -10.72 13.02 -52.55
N ASP A 468 -10.12 13.69 -53.52
CA ASP A 468 -8.79 14.31 -53.39
C ASP A 468 -8.84 15.58 -52.52
N SER A 469 -7.66 16.05 -52.10
CA SER A 469 -7.45 17.34 -51.44
C SER A 469 -8.07 18.55 -52.16
N ALA A 470 -8.27 18.51 -53.48
CA ALA A 470 -8.93 19.57 -54.23
C ALA A 470 -10.48 19.53 -54.20
N ALA A 471 -11.08 18.44 -53.70
CA ALA A 471 -12.53 18.24 -53.70
C ALA A 471 -13.22 18.82 -52.46
N ASP A 472 -12.96 20.10 -52.18
CA ASP A 472 -13.59 20.83 -51.08
C ASP A 472 -15.11 20.90 -51.25
N ARG A 473 -15.84 20.75 -50.15
CA ARG A 473 -17.32 20.83 -50.08
C ARG A 473 -18.03 19.83 -51.00
N THR A 474 -17.37 18.73 -51.36
CA THR A 474 -17.90 17.69 -52.25
C THR A 474 -18.45 16.49 -51.48
N PHE A 475 -19.62 16.02 -51.90
CA PHE A 475 -20.25 14.77 -51.45
C PHE A 475 -20.10 13.69 -52.52
N VAL A 476 -19.69 12.49 -52.11
CA VAL A 476 -19.79 11.27 -52.91
C VAL A 476 -20.38 10.10 -52.12
N TRP A 477 -21.32 9.39 -52.73
CA TRP A 477 -21.80 8.09 -52.26
C TRP A 477 -21.76 7.07 -53.39
N GLY A 478 -21.23 5.87 -53.14
CA GLY A 478 -21.17 4.84 -54.17
C GLY A 478 -20.48 3.54 -53.76
N HIS A 479 -20.29 2.66 -54.73
CA HIS A 479 -19.56 1.41 -54.55
C HIS A 479 -18.77 1.06 -55.80
N SER A 480 -17.48 0.76 -55.63
CA SER A 480 -16.66 0.15 -56.67
C SER A 480 -15.95 -1.12 -56.18
N ASN A 481 -15.75 -2.05 -57.13
CA ASN A 481 -14.92 -3.25 -56.96
C ASN A 481 -13.48 -3.06 -57.45
N SER A 482 -13.16 -1.90 -58.02
CA SER A 482 -11.85 -1.50 -58.50
C SER A 482 -11.54 -0.08 -58.03
N ALA A 483 -10.26 0.27 -57.88
CA ALA A 483 -9.85 1.64 -57.61
C ALA A 483 -10.45 2.60 -58.66
N ILE A 484 -11.14 3.64 -58.21
CA ILE A 484 -11.66 4.71 -59.07
C ILE A 484 -10.61 5.82 -59.17
N PRO A 485 -10.59 6.62 -60.27
CA PRO A 485 -9.83 7.86 -60.29
C PRO A 485 -10.30 8.79 -59.17
N ALA A 486 -9.36 9.44 -58.48
CA ALA A 486 -9.70 10.40 -57.44
C ALA A 486 -10.56 11.54 -58.00
N ILE A 487 -11.65 11.84 -57.30
CA ILE A 487 -12.53 12.97 -57.62
C ILE A 487 -11.84 14.24 -57.12
N THR A 488 -11.61 15.20 -58.01
CA THR A 488 -10.89 16.45 -57.72
C THR A 488 -11.78 17.69 -57.83
N ASN A 489 -13.06 17.54 -58.19
CA ASN A 489 -13.97 18.66 -58.35
C ASN A 489 -14.46 19.13 -56.96
N PRO A 490 -14.29 20.42 -56.60
CA PRO A 490 -14.97 20.99 -55.43
C PRO A 490 -16.47 21.21 -55.70
N ASP A 491 -17.21 21.56 -54.65
CA ASP A 491 -18.62 21.99 -54.68
C ASP A 491 -19.56 21.01 -55.40
N SER A 492 -19.25 19.71 -55.38
CA SER A 492 -19.89 18.70 -56.21
C SER A 492 -20.76 17.72 -55.40
N PHE A 493 -21.87 17.26 -55.98
CA PHE A 493 -22.69 16.18 -55.43
C PHE A 493 -22.69 15.01 -56.43
N ILE A 494 -22.06 13.90 -56.05
CA ILE A 494 -21.75 12.78 -56.96
C ILE A 494 -22.34 11.50 -56.39
N ILE A 495 -23.02 10.72 -57.24
CA ILE A 495 -23.43 9.36 -56.91
C ILE A 495 -22.70 8.40 -57.85
N TYR A 496 -21.92 7.49 -57.28
CA TYR A 496 -21.15 6.46 -57.98
C TYR A 496 -21.77 5.08 -57.71
N SER A 497 -23.08 4.98 -57.92
CA SER A 497 -23.85 3.74 -58.00
C SER A 497 -24.67 3.71 -59.29
N GLY A 498 -24.94 2.52 -59.83
CA GLY A 498 -25.61 2.39 -61.14
C GLY A 498 -27.02 2.99 -61.18
N ASP A 499 -27.73 2.99 -60.05
CA ASP A 499 -29.06 3.58 -59.87
C ASP A 499 -29.07 4.51 -58.64
N VAL A 500 -29.88 5.57 -58.70
CA VAL A 500 -30.15 6.48 -57.58
C VAL A 500 -31.66 6.55 -57.35
N LEU A 501 -32.13 5.94 -56.26
CA LEU A 501 -33.55 5.88 -55.92
C LEU A 501 -33.90 6.88 -54.81
N ILE A 502 -34.47 8.03 -55.19
CA ILE A 502 -34.98 9.03 -54.23
C ILE A 502 -36.47 8.77 -54.00
N ASN A 503 -36.80 8.30 -52.79
CA ASN A 503 -38.16 7.87 -52.43
C ASN A 503 -38.82 8.80 -51.38
N PRO A 504 -39.74 9.69 -51.80
CA PRO A 504 -40.61 10.42 -50.87
C PRO A 504 -41.66 9.46 -50.30
N THR A 505 -41.55 9.16 -49.00
CA THR A 505 -42.38 8.14 -48.33
C THR A 505 -43.88 8.39 -48.43
N GLY A 506 -44.62 7.48 -49.09
CA GLY A 506 -46.10 7.48 -49.07
C GLY A 506 -46.74 6.41 -49.95
N ALA A 507 -47.11 5.27 -49.35
CA ALA A 507 -47.71 4.10 -49.99
C ALA A 507 -46.80 3.30 -50.97
N ALA A 508 -46.97 1.98 -50.97
CA ALA A 508 -46.25 1.08 -51.87
C ALA A 508 -46.78 1.24 -53.31
N GLY A 509 -46.05 2.01 -54.13
CA GLY A 509 -46.31 2.11 -55.57
C GLY A 509 -46.03 3.48 -56.22
N GLN A 510 -45.85 4.57 -55.47
CA GLN A 510 -45.76 5.93 -56.05
C GLN A 510 -44.68 6.81 -55.40
N GLY A 511 -43.40 6.42 -55.53
CA GLY A 511 -42.31 7.12 -54.85
C GLY A 511 -40.94 6.92 -55.49
N ASN A 512 -40.83 6.99 -56.83
CA ASN A 512 -39.54 6.85 -57.52
C ASN A 512 -39.26 8.10 -58.36
N VAL A 513 -38.51 9.07 -57.82
CA VAL A 513 -37.90 10.13 -58.63
C VAL A 513 -36.71 9.51 -59.35
N GLY A 514 -36.84 9.29 -60.66
CA GLY A 514 -35.96 8.37 -61.39
C GLY A 514 -34.65 8.99 -61.88
N VAL A 515 -33.53 8.50 -61.34
CA VAL A 515 -32.19 8.62 -61.95
C VAL A 515 -31.61 7.20 -62.06
N GLY A 516 -31.57 6.66 -63.28
CA GLY A 516 -31.12 5.28 -63.59
C GLY A 516 -32.23 4.31 -63.99
N THR A 517 -33.46 4.49 -63.48
CA THR A 517 -34.59 3.58 -63.76
C THR A 517 -35.31 3.85 -65.09
N SER A 518 -35.75 2.79 -65.75
CA SER A 518 -36.62 2.82 -66.94
C SER A 518 -38.11 3.04 -66.64
N SER A 519 -38.51 3.24 -65.38
CA SER A 519 -39.90 3.52 -64.99
C SER A 519 -39.95 4.45 -63.76
N PRO A 520 -39.65 5.75 -63.92
CA PRO A 520 -39.91 6.76 -62.89
C PRO A 520 -41.40 6.76 -62.50
N GLN A 521 -41.69 7.06 -61.23
CA GLN A 521 -43.06 7.17 -60.69
C GLN A 521 -43.36 8.57 -60.13
N ALA A 522 -42.37 9.47 -60.17
CA ALA A 522 -42.49 10.89 -59.82
C ALA A 522 -41.47 11.73 -60.62
N ASN A 523 -41.81 12.99 -60.87
CA ASN A 523 -40.96 13.93 -61.60
C ASN A 523 -39.78 14.42 -60.73
N VAL A 524 -38.63 14.70 -61.37
CA VAL A 524 -37.53 15.45 -60.76
C VAL A 524 -37.93 16.92 -60.71
N ASP A 525 -38.19 17.45 -59.52
CA ASP A 525 -38.53 18.87 -59.32
C ASP A 525 -37.28 19.69 -59.01
N ILE A 526 -36.92 20.62 -59.91
CA ILE A 526 -35.75 21.51 -59.79
C ILE A 526 -36.26 22.93 -59.50
N ARG A 527 -36.29 23.30 -58.22
CA ARG A 527 -36.68 24.65 -57.78
C ARG A 527 -35.45 25.48 -57.45
N SER A 528 -35.35 26.66 -58.04
CA SER A 528 -34.36 27.69 -57.69
C SER A 528 -35.01 29.07 -57.67
N SER A 529 -34.43 29.98 -56.90
CA SER A 529 -34.89 31.37 -56.74
C SER A 529 -34.30 32.34 -57.79
N GLY A 530 -33.58 31.83 -58.79
CA GLY A 530 -32.99 32.61 -59.88
C GLY A 530 -33.05 31.87 -61.23
N GLU A 531 -32.37 32.40 -62.26
CA GLU A 531 -32.23 31.69 -63.53
C GLU A 531 -31.65 30.30 -63.32
N THR A 532 -32.31 29.29 -63.88
CA THR A 532 -32.03 27.88 -63.65
C THR A 532 -31.76 27.21 -64.99
N THR A 533 -30.49 26.91 -65.28
CA THR A 533 -30.08 26.30 -66.54
C THR A 533 -29.79 24.82 -66.34
N LEU A 534 -30.64 23.96 -66.92
CA LEU A 534 -30.45 22.51 -66.91
C LEU A 534 -29.56 22.08 -68.09
N TYR A 535 -28.30 21.74 -67.81
CA TYR A 535 -27.39 21.17 -68.80
C TYR A 535 -27.53 19.63 -68.85
N ILE A 536 -27.92 19.09 -70.00
CA ILE A 536 -27.98 17.64 -70.25
C ILE A 536 -26.93 17.31 -71.31
N HIS A 537 -25.97 16.46 -70.96
CA HIS A 537 -24.86 16.08 -71.83
C HIS A 537 -24.80 14.55 -71.98
N SER A 538 -24.78 14.06 -73.22
CA SER A 538 -24.70 12.63 -73.54
C SER A 538 -23.33 12.33 -74.13
N SER A 539 -22.54 11.47 -73.47
CA SER A 539 -21.20 11.08 -73.93
C SER A 539 -21.22 10.07 -75.09
N ASP A 540 -22.33 9.34 -75.27
CA ASP A 540 -22.48 8.41 -76.38
C ASP A 540 -22.79 9.14 -77.69
N ALA A 541 -21.76 9.26 -78.54
CA ALA A 541 -21.88 9.79 -79.90
C ALA A 541 -22.70 8.87 -80.85
N GLY A 542 -23.19 7.73 -80.39
CA GLY A 542 -23.88 6.71 -81.19
C GLY A 542 -25.42 6.74 -81.14
N THR A 543 -26.02 7.26 -80.07
CA THR A 543 -27.48 7.37 -79.92
C THR A 543 -27.82 8.71 -79.28
N ALA A 544 -28.54 9.55 -80.01
CA ALA A 544 -28.92 10.88 -79.56
C ALA A 544 -29.66 10.82 -78.21
N GLY A 545 -29.14 11.51 -77.20
CA GLY A 545 -29.82 11.70 -75.93
C GLY A 545 -31.20 12.31 -76.17
N ARG A 546 -32.26 11.59 -75.80
CA ARG A 546 -33.65 12.02 -75.98
C ARG A 546 -34.11 12.70 -74.70
N ILE A 547 -34.41 13.99 -74.77
CA ILE A 547 -35.11 14.71 -73.71
C ILE A 547 -36.59 14.66 -74.08
N ILE A 548 -37.39 13.89 -73.34
CA ILE A 548 -38.84 13.85 -73.52
C ILE A 548 -39.46 14.70 -72.41
N LEU A 549 -40.22 15.72 -72.80
CA LEU A 549 -41.09 16.48 -71.91
C LEU A 549 -42.53 15.98 -72.12
N GLN A 550 -43.25 15.73 -71.04
CA GLN A 550 -44.66 15.39 -71.05
C GLN A 550 -45.42 16.40 -70.18
N ASP A 551 -46.57 16.89 -70.64
CA ASP A 551 -47.49 17.67 -69.80
C ASP A 551 -48.53 16.80 -69.09
N ASP A 552 -49.19 17.37 -68.08
CA ASP A 552 -50.29 16.72 -67.34
C ASP A 552 -51.52 16.41 -68.22
N GLY A 553 -51.55 16.91 -69.47
CA GLY A 553 -52.55 16.61 -70.49
C GLY A 553 -52.20 15.40 -71.37
N GLY A 554 -51.02 14.80 -71.20
CA GLY A 554 -50.54 13.64 -71.98
C GLY A 554 -49.83 14.00 -73.29
N SER A 555 -49.55 15.28 -73.55
CA SER A 555 -48.80 15.71 -74.72
C SER A 555 -47.30 15.47 -74.53
N CYS A 556 -46.65 14.77 -75.47
CA CYS A 556 -45.21 14.51 -75.43
C CYS A 556 -44.43 15.30 -76.49
N TRP A 557 -43.32 15.93 -76.08
CA TRP A 557 -42.36 16.60 -76.95
C TRP A 557 -40.96 16.04 -76.75
N GLU A 558 -40.28 15.78 -77.86
CA GLU A 558 -38.87 15.45 -77.88
C GLU A 558 -38.05 16.71 -78.17
N LEU A 559 -37.21 17.12 -77.23
CA LEU A 559 -36.22 18.18 -77.44
C LEU A 559 -34.95 17.58 -78.05
N LYS A 560 -34.70 17.93 -79.32
CA LYS A 560 -33.46 17.62 -80.03
C LYS A 560 -32.67 18.90 -80.29
N ILE A 561 -31.34 18.80 -80.17
CA ILE A 561 -30.44 19.84 -80.66
C ILE A 561 -30.28 19.63 -82.17
N VAL A 562 -30.79 20.58 -82.98
CA VAL A 562 -30.74 20.51 -84.44
C VAL A 562 -30.07 21.79 -84.96
N GLY A 563 -28.82 21.66 -85.40
CA GLY A 563 -28.03 22.79 -85.92
C GLY A 563 -27.58 23.80 -84.86
N GLY A 564 -27.52 23.40 -83.58
CA GLY A 564 -27.14 24.26 -82.45
C GLY A 564 -28.32 24.91 -81.71
N GLU A 565 -29.55 24.76 -82.21
CA GLU A 565 -30.77 25.22 -81.53
C GLU A 565 -31.51 24.01 -80.92
N LEU A 566 -32.05 24.15 -79.70
CA LEU A 566 -33.04 23.19 -79.18
C LEU A 566 -34.37 23.42 -79.89
N LYS A 567 -34.92 22.36 -80.50
CA LYS A 567 -36.22 22.40 -81.18
C LYS A 567 -37.15 21.31 -80.63
N PRO A 568 -38.31 21.67 -80.07
CA PRO A 568 -39.29 20.68 -79.63
C PRO A 568 -39.97 20.05 -80.85
N THR A 569 -39.97 18.72 -80.90
CA THR A 569 -40.68 17.92 -81.90
C THR A 569 -41.79 17.17 -81.20
N ALA A 570 -43.05 17.36 -81.60
CA ALA A 570 -44.17 16.61 -81.03
C ALA A 570 -44.02 15.11 -81.35
N LEU A 571 -44.20 14.26 -80.34
CA LEU A 571 -44.29 12.80 -80.49
C LEU A 571 -45.75 12.37 -80.64
N SER A 572 -46.00 11.31 -81.42
CA SER A 572 -47.36 10.75 -81.58
C SER A 572 -47.85 10.02 -80.32
N ASP A 573 -46.91 9.42 -79.58
CA ASP A 573 -47.14 8.62 -78.38
C ASP A 573 -45.99 8.83 -77.39
N CYS A 574 -46.29 8.78 -76.09
CA CYS A 574 -45.28 8.75 -75.04
C CYS A 574 -44.77 7.30 -74.84
N PRO A 575 -43.45 7.05 -74.81
CA PRO A 575 -42.87 5.73 -74.61
C PRO A 575 -42.91 5.24 -73.14
#